data_AF-A0A974XBT4-F1
#
_entry.id   AF-A0A974XBT4-F1
#
_cell.length_a   1.000
_cell.length_b   1.000
_cell.length_c   1.000
_cell.angle_alpha   90.00
_cell.angle_beta   90.00
_cell.angle_gamma   90.00
#
_symmetry.space_group_name_H-M   'P 1'
#
loop_
_entity.id
_entity.type
_entity.pdbx_description
1 polymer ?
#
loop_
_entity_poly.entity_id
_entity_poly.type
_entity_poly.pdbx_seq_one_letter_code
_entity_poly.pdbx_strand_id
1 'polypeptide(L)'
;MLSNSTNNLLNLKYESYDFLPKYHRITNRLAFYICTELKKTKSMKEIAMDTNVSISSVMSLFNYVNYGVPKLASVLSIDEFKGNTVAGKY
;
A
#
# COMPACT_ATOMS: atom_id res chain seq x y z
N MET A 1 -6.64 -9.51 54.91
CA MET A 1 -7.33 -10.62 54.23
C MET A 1 -8.17 -10.05 53.10
N LEU A 2 -7.82 -10.39 51.86
CA LEU A 2 -8.61 -10.37 50.60
C LEU A 2 -9.48 -9.11 50.35
N SER A 3 -9.26 -8.31 49.30
CA SER A 3 -9.50 -8.77 47.93
C SER A 3 -9.07 -7.73 46.86
N ASN A 4 -8.39 -8.27 45.83
CA ASN A 4 -8.59 -8.08 44.39
C ASN A 4 -8.30 -6.69 43.77
N SER A 5 -7.17 -6.47 43.09
CA SER A 5 -6.78 -7.06 41.79
C SER A 5 -7.73 -6.71 40.63
N THR A 6 -7.90 -5.43 40.30
CA THR A 6 -8.54 -5.03 39.02
C THR A 6 -7.91 -3.81 38.32
N ASN A 7 -6.72 -3.34 38.71
CA ASN A 7 -6.06 -2.21 38.02
C ASN A 7 -4.97 -2.61 37.02
N ASN A 8 -4.99 -3.84 36.50
CA ASN A 8 -3.92 -4.38 35.65
C ASN A 8 -4.40 -4.89 34.28
N LEU A 9 -5.40 -4.23 33.66
CA LEU A 9 -5.97 -4.67 32.38
C LEU A 9 -6.10 -3.56 31.32
N LEU A 10 -5.22 -2.56 31.30
CA LEU A 10 -5.16 -1.58 30.19
C LEU A 10 -3.76 -1.28 29.66
N ASN A 11 -2.77 -2.12 29.99
CA ASN A 11 -1.41 -2.00 29.47
C ASN A 11 -1.13 -3.09 28.43
N LEU A 12 -1.87 -3.10 27.31
CA LEU A 12 -1.31 -3.61 26.05
C LEU A 12 -0.23 -2.61 25.60
N LYS A 13 0.91 -2.61 26.30
CA LYS A 13 2.07 -1.78 25.98
C LYS A 13 2.66 -2.32 24.68
N TYR A 14 2.29 -1.70 23.57
CA TYR A 14 3.09 -1.77 22.36
C TYR A 14 4.46 -1.18 22.68
N GLU A 15 5.53 -1.94 22.41
CA GLU A 15 6.89 -1.45 22.57
C GLU A 15 7.10 -0.25 21.64
N SER A 16 7.51 0.88 22.21
CA SER A 16 7.74 2.10 21.45
C SER A 16 9.09 1.97 20.76
N TYR A 17 9.09 1.69 19.47
CA TYR A 17 10.29 1.71 18.66
C TYR A 17 10.39 3.04 17.93
N ASP A 18 11.50 3.77 18.10
CA ASP A 18 11.72 5.06 17.44
C ASP A 18 11.76 4.95 15.90
N PHE A 19 11.98 3.74 15.39
CA PHE A 19 12.10 3.44 13.96
C PHE A 19 10.85 2.82 13.32
N LEU A 20 9.81 2.45 14.10
CA LEU A 20 8.59 1.81 13.57
C LEU A 20 7.34 2.58 13.99
N PRO A 21 6.48 3.02 13.05
CA PRO A 21 5.23 3.68 13.38
C PRO A 21 4.31 2.74 14.17
N LYS A 22 3.60 3.31 15.14
CA LYS A 22 2.65 2.56 15.97
C LYS A 22 1.60 1.88 15.08
N TYR A 23 1.34 0.60 15.34
CA TYR A 23 0.38 -0.25 14.60
C TYR A 23 0.77 -0.62 13.16
N HIS A 24 1.99 -0.31 12.70
CA HIS A 24 2.42 -0.72 11.37
C HIS A 24 2.84 -2.20 11.37
N ARG A 25 2.15 -3.03 10.58
CA ARG A 25 2.46 -4.45 10.41
C ARG A 25 3.38 -4.74 9.22
N ILE A 26 3.62 -3.72 8.39
CA ILE A 26 4.46 -3.79 7.19
C ILE A 26 5.79 -3.09 7.48
N THR A 27 6.90 -3.75 7.19
CA THR A 27 8.23 -3.13 7.30
C THR A 27 8.47 -2.18 6.12
N ASN A 28 9.27 -1.13 6.32
CA ASN A 28 9.64 -0.21 5.24
C ASN A 28 10.24 -0.95 4.04
N ARG A 29 11.08 -1.96 4.30
CA ARG A 29 11.69 -2.79 3.24
C ARG A 29 10.63 -3.49 2.38
N LEU A 30 9.60 -4.05 3.01
CA LEU A 30 8.50 -4.71 2.30
C LEU A 30 7.67 -3.70 1.49
N ALA A 31 7.37 -2.53 2.07
CA ALA A 31 6.67 -1.45 1.37
C ALA A 31 7.45 -0.99 0.12
N PHE A 32 8.77 -0.77 0.25
CA PHE A 32 9.63 -0.43 -0.89
C PHE A 32 9.63 -1.51 -1.97
N TYR A 33 9.74 -2.78 -1.57
CA TYR A 33 9.67 -3.90 -2.51
C TYR A 33 8.34 -3.92 -3.28
N ILE A 34 7.20 -3.77 -2.59
CA ILE A 34 5.88 -3.69 -3.21
C ILE A 34 5.82 -2.52 -4.22
N CYS A 35 6.33 -1.34 -3.85
CA CYS A 35 6.40 -0.19 -4.77
C CYS A 35 7.29 -0.45 -5.99
N THR A 36 8.36 -1.24 -5.87
CA THR A 36 9.18 -1.63 -7.02
C THR A 36 8.50 -2.64 -7.92
N GLU A 37 7.73 -3.58 -7.37
CA GLU A 37 6.95 -4.54 -8.15
C GLU A 37 5.80 -3.86 -8.91
N LEU A 38 5.18 -2.83 -8.33
CA LEU A 38 4.13 -2.03 -8.95
C LEU A 38 4.59 -1.26 -10.21
N LYS A 39 5.90 -1.12 -10.44
CA LYS A 39 6.45 -0.55 -11.68
C LYS A 39 6.53 -1.56 -12.84
N LYS A 40 6.33 -2.84 -12.55
CA LYS A 40 6.42 -3.95 -13.53
C LYS A 40 5.04 -4.29 -14.07
N THR A 41 4.99 -5.09 -15.13
CA THR A 41 3.75 -5.63 -15.71
C THR A 41 3.18 -6.78 -14.87
N LYS A 42 2.92 -6.53 -13.59
CA LYS A 42 2.31 -7.50 -12.66
C LYS A 42 0.97 -6.99 -12.17
N SER A 43 0.01 -7.89 -11.99
CA SER A 43 -1.28 -7.52 -11.39
C SER A 43 -1.13 -7.28 -9.88
N MET A 44 -1.99 -6.43 -9.28
CA MET A 44 -2.00 -6.23 -7.83
C MET A 44 -2.26 -7.54 -7.07
N LYS A 45 -3.02 -8.47 -7.67
CA LYS A 45 -3.28 -9.81 -7.11
C LYS A 45 -2.01 -10.66 -7.05
N GLU A 46 -1.22 -10.64 -8.12
CA GLU A 46 0.05 -11.36 -8.20
C GLU A 46 1.05 -10.79 -7.19
N ILE A 47 1.17 -9.47 -7.10
CA ILE A 47 2.04 -8.82 -6.11
C ILE A 47 1.62 -9.17 -4.68
N ALA A 48 0.31 -9.16 -4.40
CA ALA A 48 -0.24 -9.55 -3.10
C ALA A 48 0.11 -11.01 -2.75
N MET A 49 0.05 -11.92 -3.73
CA MET A 49 0.45 -13.32 -3.57
C MET A 49 1.96 -13.46 -3.32
N ASP A 50 2.79 -12.77 -4.11
CA ASP A 50 4.27 -12.79 -3.97
C ASP A 50 4.76 -12.25 -2.63
N THR A 51 4.03 -11.27 -2.07
CA THR A 51 4.42 -10.57 -0.83
C THR A 51 3.65 -11.02 0.40
N ASN A 52 2.69 -11.95 0.24
CA ASN A 52 1.81 -12.46 1.28
C ASN A 52 1.09 -11.34 2.06
N VAL A 53 0.61 -10.33 1.33
CA VAL A 53 -0.23 -9.25 1.87
C VAL A 53 -1.57 -9.24 1.14
N SER A 54 -2.57 -8.53 1.68
CA SER A 54 -3.83 -8.38 0.98
C SER A 54 -3.70 -7.45 -0.23
N ILE A 55 -4.53 -7.66 -1.25
CA ILE A 55 -4.66 -6.74 -2.40
C ILE A 55 -4.96 -5.31 -1.92
N SER A 56 -5.80 -5.16 -0.88
CA SER A 56 -6.09 -3.87 -0.28
C SER A 56 -4.85 -3.17 0.30
N SER A 57 -3.93 -3.93 0.90
CA SER A 57 -2.67 -3.38 1.42
C SER A 57 -1.77 -2.88 0.29
N VAL A 58 -1.69 -3.62 -0.82
CA VAL A 58 -0.96 -3.19 -2.03
C VAL A 58 -1.56 -1.91 -2.60
N MET A 59 -2.90 -1.83 -2.69
CA MET A 59 -3.61 -0.65 -3.18
C MET A 59 -3.40 0.57 -2.26
N SER A 60 -3.45 0.38 -0.93
CA SER A 60 -3.14 1.43 0.03
C SER A 60 -1.71 1.93 -0.11
N LEU A 61 -0.74 1.03 -0.33
CA LEU A 61 0.65 1.41 -0.60
C LEU A 61 0.79 2.23 -1.89
N PHE A 62 0.06 1.85 -2.94
CA PHE A 62 0.05 2.59 -4.21
C PHE A 62 -0.44 4.03 -4.05
N ASN A 63 -1.42 4.30 -3.17
CA ASN A 63 -1.92 5.65 -2.93
C ASN A 63 -0.85 6.63 -2.38
N TYR A 64 0.24 6.12 -1.80
CA TYR A 64 1.36 6.97 -1.36
C TYR A 64 2.31 7.32 -2.50
N VAL A 65 2.19 6.68 -3.66
CA VAL A 65 2.98 6.99 -4.85
C VAL A 65 2.36 8.21 -5.54
N ASN A 66 2.84 9.39 -5.19
CA ASN A 66 2.44 10.64 -5.83
C ASN A 66 3.49 11.08 -6.85
N TYR A 67 3.16 10.99 -8.14
CA TYR A 67 3.87 11.71 -9.18
C TYR A 67 3.24 13.09 -9.25
N GLY A 68 3.92 14.09 -8.68
CA GLY A 68 3.41 15.46 -8.66
C GLY A 68 2.99 15.95 -10.06
N VAL A 69 2.10 16.95 -10.11
CA VAL A 69 1.56 17.45 -11.37
C VAL A 69 2.71 18.01 -12.23
N PRO A 70 2.99 17.44 -13.42
CA PRO A 70 4.03 17.96 -14.28
C PRO A 70 3.60 19.28 -14.92
N LYS A 71 4.58 20.12 -15.29
CA LYS A 71 4.31 21.32 -16.10
C LYS A 71 3.87 20.89 -17.50
N LEU A 72 2.76 21.47 -17.98
CA LEU A 72 2.25 21.18 -19.32
C LEU A 72 3.20 21.71 -20.40
N ALA A 73 3.48 20.88 -21.41
CA ALA A 73 4.29 21.26 -22.57
C ALA A 73 3.52 22.22 -23.51
N SER A 74 4.23 22.94 -24.38
CA SER A 74 3.62 23.84 -25.38
C SER A 74 2.82 23.10 -26.45
N VAL A 75 3.17 21.84 -26.71
CA VAL A 75 2.48 20.94 -27.63
C VAL A 75 2.33 19.58 -26.93
N LEU A 76 1.14 19.01 -26.96
CA LEU A 76 0.82 17.69 -26.41
C LEU A 76 0.20 16.83 -27.51
N SER A 77 0.79 15.67 -27.77
CA SER A 77 0.19 14.64 -28.62
C SER A 77 -0.51 13.61 -27.73
N ILE A 78 -1.79 13.36 -28.01
CA ILE A 78 -2.59 12.34 -27.33
C ILE A 78 -2.77 11.18 -28.31
N ASP A 79 -2.50 9.96 -27.86
CA ASP A 79 -2.78 8.75 -28.60
C ASP A 79 -3.94 7.99 -27.95
N GLU A 80 -4.82 7.41 -28.75
CA GLU A 80 -5.96 6.66 -28.23
C GLU A 80 -5.52 5.27 -27.79
N PHE A 81 -5.59 4.98 -26.48
CA PHE A 81 -5.43 3.62 -26.00
C PHE A 81 -6.77 2.91 -25.94
N LYS A 82 -6.96 1.87 -26.76
CA LYS A 82 -8.16 1.03 -26.74
C LYS A 82 -8.06 0.00 -25.62
N GLY A 83 -8.97 0.11 -24.65
CA GLY A 83 -9.07 -0.85 -23.56
C GLY A 83 -9.60 -2.20 -24.04
N ASN A 84 -9.36 -3.25 -23.26
CA ASN A 84 -9.95 -4.56 -23.52
C ASN A 84 -11.40 -4.62 -23.02
N THR A 85 -12.32 -3.91 -23.68
CA THR A 85 -13.75 -4.00 -23.42
C THR A 85 -14.35 -5.08 -24.31
N VAL A 86 -14.90 -6.14 -23.71
CA VAL A 86 -15.64 -7.21 -24.42
C VAL A 86 -16.91 -6.66 -25.08
N ALA A 87 -17.42 -5.52 -24.62
CA ALA A 87 -18.43 -4.74 -25.31
C ALA A 87 -17.81 -4.12 -26.57
N GLY A 88 -18.16 -4.69 -27.73
CA GLY A 88 -17.55 -4.34 -29.01
C GLY A 88 -17.54 -2.83 -29.29
N LYS A 89 -16.38 -2.36 -29.79
CA LYS A 89 -16.10 -0.99 -30.25
C LYS A 89 -16.36 0.07 -29.17
N TYR A 90 -15.32 0.52 -28.47
CA TYR A 90 -14.43 1.61 -28.90
C TYR A 90 -13.04 1.42 -28.31
#